data_AF-A0A6P3Y9A9-F1
#
_entry.id   AF-A0A6P3Y9A9-F1
#
_cell.length_a   1.000
_cell.length_b   1.000
_cell.length_c   1.000
_cell.angle_alpha   90.00
_cell.angle_beta   90.00
_cell.angle_gamma   90.00
#
_symmetry.space_group_name_H-M   'P 1'
#
loop_
_entity.id
_entity.type
_entity.pdbx_description
1 polymer ?
#
loop_
_entity_poly.entity_id
_entity_poly.type
_entity_poly.pdbx_seq_one_letter_code
_entity_poly.pdbx_strand_id
1 'polypeptide(L)'
;MLYLPDPRDNNIGHFVWIKNLSRLVSLQLNKHGHKKYICNRCLHYLSSSERLQVHTIDCGEMNDCAILLPSEDDKWLSFCNHNRKERLPFVVYADLECILQKTTSEEGEDHKSHAYQHHRVFSTAY
;
A
#
# COMPACT_ATOMS: atom_id res chain seq x y z
N MET A 1 6.86 -4.20 -1.53
CA MET A 1 7.49 -5.48 -1.15
C MET A 1 7.77 -6.25 -2.43
N LEU A 2 8.91 -6.92 -2.54
CA LEU A 2 9.28 -7.70 -3.74
C LEU A 2 9.41 -9.17 -3.37
N TYR A 3 8.76 -10.04 -4.14
CA TYR A 3 8.94 -11.49 -4.01
C TYR A 3 10.12 -11.93 -4.89
N LEU A 4 11.08 -12.62 -4.30
CA LEU A 4 12.23 -13.19 -4.99
C LEU A 4 12.16 -14.73 -4.87
N PRO A 5 11.83 -15.46 -5.94
CA PRO A 5 11.85 -16.92 -5.92
C PRO A 5 13.29 -17.43 -5.78
N ASP A 6 13.51 -18.49 -4.99
CA ASP A 6 14.80 -19.17 -4.89
C ASP A 6 15.01 -20.02 -6.16
N PRO A 7 16.07 -19.77 -6.95
CA PRO A 7 16.31 -20.52 -8.19
C PRO A 7 16.58 -22.02 -7.97
N ARG A 8 16.78 -22.47 -6.72
CA ARG A 8 17.02 -23.88 -6.37
C ARG A 8 15.77 -24.61 -5.91
N ASP A 9 14.71 -23.90 -5.50
CA ASP A 9 13.47 -24.48 -5.02
C ASP A 9 12.28 -23.58 -5.40
N ASN A 10 11.46 -24.07 -6.33
CA ASN A 10 10.32 -23.33 -6.89
C ASN A 10 9.24 -22.98 -5.85
N ASN A 11 9.25 -23.60 -4.67
CA ASN A 11 8.28 -23.35 -3.61
C ASN A 11 8.82 -22.44 -2.49
N ILE A 12 10.07 -21.99 -2.58
CA ILE A 12 10.69 -21.14 -1.57
C ILE A 12 11.01 -19.79 -2.20
N GLY A 13 10.46 -18.73 -1.65
CA GLY A 13 10.81 -17.36 -2.04
C GLY A 13 10.91 -16.44 -0.84
N HIS A 14 11.61 -15.34 -1.05
CA HIS A 14 11.86 -14.33 -0.04
C HIS A 14 11.08 -13.06 -0.37
N PHE A 15 10.34 -12.55 0.60
CA PHE A 15 9.80 -11.19 0.52
C PHE A 15 10.84 -10.21 1.04
N VAL A 16 11.19 -9.23 0.20
CA VAL A 16 12.12 -8.16 0.54
C VAL A 16 11.37 -6.84 0.63
N TRP A 17 11.61 -6.12 1.72
CA TRP A 17 11.07 -4.77 1.88
C TRP A 17 11.89 -3.77 1.05
N ILE A 18 11.23 -3.17 0.05
CA ILE A 18 11.80 -2.07 -0.72
C ILE A 18 11.43 -0.77 -0.02
N LYS A 19 12.42 -0.11 0.60
CA LYS A 19 12.27 1.21 1.22
C LYS A 19 12.21 2.35 0.20
N ASN A 20 12.85 2.18 -0.95
CA ASN A 20 12.94 3.21 -1.98
C ASN A 20 13.01 2.57 -3.37
N LEU A 21 11.86 2.48 -4.04
CA LEU A 21 11.74 1.88 -5.37
C LEU A 21 12.53 2.66 -6.41
N SER A 22 12.42 3.99 -6.38
CA SER A 22 13.18 4.89 -7.24
C SER A 22 14.68 4.59 -7.21
N ARG A 23 15.29 4.44 -6.03
CA ARG A 23 16.71 4.11 -5.90
C ARG A 23 17.03 2.72 -6.46
N LEU A 24 16.16 1.75 -6.21
CA LEU A 24 16.36 0.37 -6.64
C LEU A 24 16.45 0.26 -8.17
N VAL A 25 15.54 0.92 -8.90
CA VAL A 25 15.42 0.72 -10.35
C VAL A 25 15.98 1.88 -11.19
N SER A 26 16.32 3.05 -10.62
CA SER A 26 16.85 4.18 -11.40
C SER A 26 18.10 3.83 -12.20
N LEU A 27 18.96 2.94 -11.66
CA LEU A 27 20.16 2.46 -12.34
C LEU A 27 19.86 1.61 -13.59
N GLN A 28 18.72 0.91 -13.59
CA GLN A 28 18.26 0.12 -14.73
C GLN A 28 17.58 1.00 -15.79
N LEU A 29 16.94 2.09 -15.35
CA LEU A 29 16.14 2.97 -16.21
C LEU A 29 16.95 4.05 -16.93
N ASN A 30 18.13 4.43 -16.42
CA ASN A 30 18.94 5.43 -17.09
C ASN A 30 20.45 5.25 -16.87
N LYS A 31 21.23 5.62 -17.88
CA LYS A 31 22.70 5.64 -17.84
C LYS A 31 23.27 6.93 -17.24
N HIS A 32 22.43 7.94 -17.01
CA HIS A 32 22.84 9.31 -16.67
C HIS A 32 22.80 9.63 -15.16
N GLY A 33 22.51 8.65 -14.31
CA GLY A 33 22.56 8.77 -12.85
C GLY A 33 21.47 9.65 -12.21
N HIS A 34 20.55 10.22 -13.00
CA HIS A 34 19.49 11.05 -12.46
C HIS A 34 18.41 10.21 -11.78
N LYS A 35 17.93 10.67 -10.62
CA LYS A 35 16.83 10.02 -9.90
C LYS A 35 15.57 10.02 -10.75
N LYS A 36 14.94 8.85 -10.90
CA LYS A 36 13.60 8.72 -11.49
C LYS A 36 12.55 8.60 -10.37
N TYR A 37 11.41 9.23 -10.57
CA TYR A 37 10.28 9.21 -9.65
C TYR A 37 9.24 8.25 -10.19
N ILE A 38 8.82 7.26 -9.40
CA ILE A 38 8.01 6.14 -9.91
C ILE A 38 6.67 6.12 -9.22
N CYS A 39 5.60 6.03 -10.01
CA CYS A 39 4.26 5.83 -9.50
C CYS A 39 4.11 4.39 -8.99
N ASN A 40 3.73 4.22 -7.72
CA ASN A 40 3.55 2.88 -7.14
C ASN A 40 2.31 2.15 -7.67
N ARG A 41 1.39 2.83 -8.37
CA ARG A 41 0.17 2.23 -8.94
C ARG A 41 0.42 1.67 -10.34
N CYS A 42 0.90 2.50 -11.26
CA CYS A 42 1.09 2.13 -12.67
C CYS A 42 2.55 1.86 -13.06
N LEU A 43 3.49 2.03 -12.14
CA LEU A 43 4.94 1.89 -12.36
C LEU A 43 5.54 2.83 -13.42
N HIS A 44 4.78 3.86 -13.86
CA HIS A 44 5.30 4.88 -14.76
C HIS A 44 6.38 5.73 -14.07
N TYR A 45 7.45 6.03 -14.80
CA TYR A 45 8.58 6.80 -14.28
C TYR A 45 8.59 8.23 -14.84
N LEU A 46 8.81 9.19 -13.96
CA LEU A 46 8.84 10.62 -14.24
C LEU A 46 10.20 11.21 -13.84
N SER A 47 10.52 12.37 -14.42
CA SER A 47 11.79 13.06 -14.22
C SER A 47 11.85 13.93 -12.96
N SER A 48 10.70 14.30 -12.37
CA SER A 48 10.64 15.15 -11.18
C SER A 48 9.55 14.69 -10.19
N SER A 49 9.66 15.17 -8.94
CA SER A 49 8.72 14.82 -7.88
C SER A 49 7.35 15.49 -8.08
N GLU A 50 7.35 16.70 -8.60
CA GLU A 50 6.16 17.52 -8.87
C GLU A 50 5.29 16.85 -9.93
N ARG A 51 5.91 16.35 -11.01
CA ARG A 51 5.21 15.59 -12.05
C ARG A 51 4.60 14.31 -11.49
N LEU A 52 5.29 13.63 -10.57
CA LEU A 52 4.77 12.43 -9.93
C LEU A 52 3.55 12.76 -9.05
N GLN A 53 3.56 13.89 -8.33
CA GLN A 53 2.41 14.30 -7.51
C GLN A 53 1.17 14.55 -8.36
N VAL A 54 1.29 15.33 -9.44
CA VAL A 54 0.19 15.57 -10.39
C VAL A 54 -0.31 14.25 -10.97
N HIS A 55 0.61 13.42 -11.48
CA HIS A 55 0.28 12.11 -12.04
C HIS A 55 -0.41 11.18 -11.02
N THR A 56 -0.07 11.24 -9.73
CA THR A 56 -0.64 10.34 -8.72
C THR A 56 -2.14 10.61 -8.51
N ILE A 57 -2.57 11.86 -8.70
CA ILE A 57 -3.99 12.25 -8.63
C ILE A 57 -4.72 11.64 -9.83
N ASP A 58 -4.29 11.95 -11.04
CA ASP A 58 -4.92 11.47 -12.28
C ASP A 58 -4.88 9.93 -12.38
N CYS A 59 -3.73 9.33 -12.05
CA CYS A 59 -3.57 7.88 -12.01
C CYS A 59 -4.45 7.23 -10.94
N GLY A 60 -4.82 7.97 -9.90
CA GLY A 60 -5.70 7.47 -8.86
C GLY A 60 -7.16 7.41 -9.29
N GLU A 61 -7.59 8.35 -10.13
CA GLU A 61 -8.96 8.44 -10.64
C GLU A 61 -9.21 7.56 -11.87
N MET A 62 -8.18 7.40 -12.73
CA MET A 62 -8.33 6.65 -13.98
C MET A 62 -8.01 5.16 -13.86
N ASN A 63 -7.18 4.76 -12.89
CA ASN A 63 -6.69 3.40 -12.80
C ASN A 63 -7.48 2.64 -11.74
N ASP A 64 -8.44 1.85 -12.19
CA ASP A 64 -9.02 0.74 -11.43
C ASP A 64 -7.91 -0.31 -11.25
N CYS A 65 -7.01 -0.08 -10.29
CA CYS A 65 -6.05 -1.11 -9.90
C CYS A 65 -6.86 -2.33 -9.47
N ALA A 66 -6.77 -3.42 -10.26
CA ALA A 66 -7.41 -4.68 -9.93
C ALA A 66 -6.84 -5.18 -8.60
N ILE A 67 -7.64 -5.05 -7.54
CA ILE A 67 -7.36 -5.71 -6.27
C ILE A 67 -7.59 -7.19 -6.54
N LEU A 68 -6.51 -7.92 -6.78
CA LEU A 68 -6.55 -9.37 -6.83
C LEU A 68 -6.73 -9.87 -5.40
N LEU A 69 -7.98 -10.19 -5.05
CA LEU A 69 -8.27 -10.91 -3.83
C LEU A 69 -7.82 -12.36 -3.98
N PRO A 70 -7.38 -13.01 -2.90
CA PRO A 70 -7.13 -14.44 -2.91
C PRO A 70 -8.37 -15.20 -3.38
N SER A 71 -8.17 -16.24 -4.18
CA SER A 71 -9.23 -17.19 -4.52
C SER A 71 -9.59 -18.06 -3.31
N GLU A 72 -10.64 -18.87 -3.41
CA GLU A 72 -10.96 -19.85 -2.37
C GLU A 72 -9.82 -20.85 -2.10
N ASP A 73 -8.98 -21.10 -3.10
CA ASP A 73 -7.83 -22.00 -3.00
C ASP A 73 -6.63 -21.33 -2.31
N ASP A 74 -6.49 -20.00 -2.44
CA ASP A 74 -5.36 -19.22 -1.90
C ASP A 74 -5.72 -18.36 -0.66
N LYS A 75 -6.91 -18.56 -0.10
CA LYS A 75 -7.43 -17.73 1.00
C LYS A 75 -6.64 -17.82 2.32
N TRP A 76 -5.82 -18.86 2.48
CA TRP A 76 -5.07 -19.09 3.71
C TRP A 76 -3.57 -18.79 3.53
N LEU A 77 -3.11 -17.72 4.19
CA LEU A 77 -1.68 -17.44 4.33
C LEU A 77 -1.17 -18.03 5.65
N SER A 78 -0.16 -18.89 5.57
CA SER A 78 0.53 -19.44 6.73
C SER A 78 2.02 -19.09 6.70
N PHE A 79 2.59 -18.81 7.86
CA PHE A 79 4.00 -18.50 7.99
C PHE A 79 4.79 -19.75 8.37
N CYS A 80 5.36 -20.47 7.41
CA CYS A 80 6.03 -21.74 7.71
C CYS A 80 7.41 -21.57 8.38
N ASN A 81 8.08 -20.43 8.17
CA ASN A 81 9.49 -20.23 8.56
C ASN A 81 9.67 -19.49 9.88
N HIS A 82 9.03 -19.97 10.96
CA HIS A 82 9.05 -19.33 12.29
C HIS A 82 10.45 -18.99 12.83
N ASN A 83 11.45 -19.80 12.49
CA ASN A 83 12.85 -19.59 12.90
C ASN A 83 13.51 -18.36 12.25
N ARG A 84 12.92 -17.81 11.19
CA ARG A 84 13.42 -16.63 10.44
C ARG A 84 12.74 -15.33 10.87
N LYS A 85 11.93 -15.33 11.93
CA LYS A 85 11.31 -14.11 12.46
C LYS A 85 12.37 -13.19 13.05
N GLU A 86 12.32 -11.91 12.69
CA GLU A 86 13.11 -10.88 13.35
C GLU A 86 12.57 -10.65 14.77
N ARG A 87 13.44 -10.70 15.78
CA ARG A 87 13.05 -10.45 17.17
C ARG A 87 12.99 -8.94 17.42
N LEU A 88 11.78 -8.41 17.57
CA LEU A 88 11.56 -7.06 18.04
C LEU A 88 11.48 -7.04 19.57
N PRO A 89 12.01 -5.99 20.26
CA PRO A 89 12.00 -5.90 21.72
C PRO A 89 10.61 -5.97 22.35
N PHE A 90 9.61 -5.42 21.67
CA PHE A 90 8.18 -5.59 21.98
C PHE A 90 7.37 -5.31 20.70
N VAL A 91 6.19 -5.92 20.60
CA VAL A 91 5.24 -5.68 19.51
C VAL A 91 3.86 -5.56 20.13
N VAL A 92 3.14 -4.50 19.78
CA VAL A 92 1.74 -4.29 20.19
C VAL A 92 0.91 -4.33 18.92
N TYR A 93 -0.03 -5.27 18.87
CA TYR A 93 -1.08 -5.30 17.86
C TYR A 93 -2.35 -4.81 18.55
N ALA A 94 -3.02 -3.84 17.93
CA ALA A 94 -4.30 -3.35 18.42
C ALA A 94 -5.22 -3.19 17.21
N ASP A 95 -6.45 -3.67 17.36
CA ASP A 95 -7.49 -3.52 16.35
C ASP A 95 -8.58 -2.58 16.88
N LEU A 96 -9.00 -1.64 16.04
CA LEU A 96 -9.97 -0.59 16.39
C LEU A 96 -11.20 -0.73 15.51
N GLU A 97 -12.28 -1.20 16.12
CA GLU A 97 -13.56 -1.31 15.44
C GLU A 97 -14.33 0.01 15.59
N CYS A 98 -14.79 0.55 14.46
CA CYS A 98 -15.56 1.79 14.40
C CYS A 98 -16.92 1.56 13.76
N ILE A 99 -17.98 2.08 14.39
CA ILE A 99 -19.29 2.15 13.77
C ILE A 99 -19.36 3.43 12.91
N LEU A 100 -19.75 3.26 11.65
CA LEU A 100 -20.05 4.37 10.75
C LEU A 100 -21.42 4.97 11.12
N GLN A 101 -21.40 6.18 11.66
CA GLN A 101 -22.62 6.96 11.87
C GLN A 101 -22.88 7.85 10.66
N LYS A 102 -24.13 7.84 10.19
CA LYS A 102 -24.59 8.81 9.20
C LYS A 102 -24.50 10.20 9.81
N THR A 103 -23.77 11.09 9.15
CA THR A 103 -23.82 12.51 9.49
C THR A 103 -25.19 13.04 9.09
N THR A 104 -25.89 13.69 10.01
CA THR A 104 -27.07 14.49 9.64
C THR A 104 -26.55 15.67 8.84
N SER A 105 -26.74 15.65 7.52
CA SER A 105 -26.59 16.85 6.73
C SER A 105 -27.58 17.86 7.30
N GLU A 106 -27.09 18.93 7.92
CA GLU A 106 -27.92 20.09 8.19
C GLU A 106 -28.30 20.64 6.81
N GLU A 107 -29.54 20.33 6.39
CA GLU A 107 -30.16 20.86 5.19
C GLU A 107 -30.29 22.38 5.36
N GLY A 108 -29.23 23.14 5.10
CA GLY A 108 -29.28 24.58 5.32
C GLY A 108 -28.01 25.41 5.13
N GLU A 109 -26.81 24.85 5.02
CA GLU A 109 -25.60 25.69 4.86
C GLU A 109 -24.81 25.39 3.58
N ASP A 110 -24.60 26.45 2.80
CA ASP A 110 -23.84 26.55 1.55
C ASP A 110 -22.33 26.36 1.80
N HIS A 111 -21.93 25.20 2.30
CA HIS A 111 -20.52 24.82 2.44
C HIS A 111 -20.10 23.92 1.28
N LYS A 112 -19.04 24.32 0.57
CA LYS A 112 -18.45 23.57 -0.57
C LYS A 112 -17.91 22.17 -0.21
N SER A 113 -17.91 21.79 1.06
CA SER A 113 -17.46 20.49 1.56
C SER A 113 -18.26 20.09 2.80
N HIS A 114 -18.85 18.89 2.81
CA HIS A 114 -19.57 18.33 3.96
C HIS A 114 -18.92 17.02 4.42
N ALA A 115 -19.02 16.73 5.72
CA ALA A 115 -18.49 15.50 6.31
C ALA A 115 -19.39 14.31 5.94
N TYR A 116 -18.87 13.43 5.09
CA TYR A 116 -19.65 12.31 4.55
C TYR A 116 -19.92 11.18 5.55
N GLN A 117 -19.01 10.96 6.52
CA GLN A 117 -19.12 9.91 7.53
C GLN A 117 -18.48 10.30 8.86
N HIS A 118 -19.15 9.94 9.95
CA HIS A 118 -18.61 10.07 11.30
C HIS A 118 -18.23 8.67 11.84
N HIS A 119 -16.95 8.47 12.14
CA HIS A 119 -16.44 7.21 12.68
C HIS A 119 -16.45 7.26 14.20
N ARG A 120 -17.33 6.49 14.84
CA ARG A 120 -17.37 6.38 16.30
C ARG A 120 -16.72 5.08 16.74
N VAL A 121 -15.67 5.16 17.54
CA VAL A 121 -14.99 4.00 18.14
C VAL A 121 -16.01 3.19 18.95
N PHE A 122 -16.05 1.88 18.73
CA PHE A 122 -16.97 0.97 19.38
C PHE A 122 -16.25 0.00 20.33
N SER A 123 -15.13 -0.57 19.88
CA SER A 123 -14.34 -1.49 20.70
C SER A 123 -12.87 -1.49 20.29
N THR A 124 -12.02 -1.86 21.24
CA THR A 124 -10.59 -2.07 21.04
C THR A 124 -10.24 -3.49 21.47
N ALA A 125 -9.59 -4.25 20.59
CA ALA A 125 -9.02 -5.56 20.92
C ALA A 125 -7.49 -5.46 20.93
N TYR A 126 -6.84 -6.21 21.83
CA TYR A 126 -5.39 -6.28 22.02
C TYR A 126 -4.89 -7.73 22.05
#